data_AF-A0A950Y318-F1
#
_entry.id   AF-A0A950Y318-F1
#
_cell.length_a   1.000
_cell.length_b   1.000
_cell.length_c   1.000
_cell.angle_alpha   90.00
_cell.angle_beta   90.00
_cell.angle_gamma   90.00
#
_symmetry.space_group_name_H-M   'P 1'
#
loop_
_entity.id
_entity.type
_entity.pdbx_description
1 polymer ?
#
loop_
_entity_poly.entity_id
_entity_poly.type
_entity_poly.pdbx_seq_one_letter_code
_entity_poly.pdbx_strand_id
1 'polypeptide(L)'
;MTIPYPFAFPKAYRVGSVVIDPATVLAPMAGVTDTVFRRLIRNQGGCGLLMTEFTSSHGVVSTRKAKKPNRNFRYLYFEPEEHPITCQLFGSDPEVMAEAAKVCEDRGFDIVDINFGCPVNKVVKCNGGSGLLRDLPLVERILRTVRQGISIPLT
;
A
#
# COMPACT_ATOMS: atom_id res chain seq x y z
N MET A 1 -26.75 -13.52 -24.52
CA MET A 1 -25.84 -13.25 -25.66
C MET A 1 -24.54 -12.70 -25.10
N THR A 2 -23.62 -13.56 -24.69
CA THR A 2 -22.31 -13.16 -24.14
C THR A 2 -21.40 -12.85 -25.31
N ILE A 3 -21.05 -11.58 -25.49
CA ILE A 3 -20.00 -11.16 -26.43
C ILE A 3 -18.70 -11.80 -25.92
N PRO A 4 -18.05 -12.69 -26.69
CA PRO A 4 -16.74 -13.20 -26.30
C PRO A 4 -15.78 -12.03 -26.35
N TYR A 5 -15.43 -11.48 -25.19
CA TYR A 5 -14.29 -10.59 -25.09
C TYR A 5 -13.08 -11.39 -25.60
N PRO A 6 -12.29 -10.86 -26.55
CA PRO A 6 -11.15 -11.57 -27.13
C PRO A 6 -10.02 -11.83 -26.11
N PHE A 7 -10.18 -11.33 -24.89
CA PHE A 7 -9.27 -11.51 -23.77
C PHE A 7 -10.02 -12.17 -22.61
N ALA A 8 -9.60 -13.37 -22.23
CA ALA A 8 -9.97 -13.92 -20.94
C ALA A 8 -9.29 -13.10 -19.85
N PHE A 9 -10.04 -12.68 -18.82
CA PHE A 9 -9.43 -12.11 -17.63
C PHE A 9 -8.47 -13.15 -17.04
N PRO A 10 -7.20 -12.78 -16.74
CA PRO A 10 -6.26 -13.72 -16.17
C PRO A 10 -6.85 -14.24 -14.85
N LYS A 11 -6.70 -15.55 -14.60
CA LYS A 11 -7.13 -16.11 -13.32
C LYS A 11 -6.29 -15.55 -12.16
N ALA A 12 -4.98 -15.43 -12.37
CA ALA A 12 -4.02 -14.95 -11.40
C ALA A 12 -2.89 -14.17 -12.07
N TYR A 13 -2.18 -13.33 -11.32
CA TYR A 13 -0.93 -12.69 -11.73
C TYR A 13 0.07 -12.64 -10.56
N ARG A 14 1.28 -12.13 -10.81
CA ARG A 14 2.33 -12.02 -9.78
C ARG A 14 2.82 -10.58 -9.64
N VAL A 15 3.11 -10.20 -8.41
CA VAL A 15 3.84 -8.98 -8.05
C VAL A 15 5.09 -9.41 -7.29
N GLY A 16 6.24 -9.42 -7.97
CA GLY A 16 7.45 -10.04 -7.45
C GLY A 16 7.23 -11.50 -7.04
N SER A 17 7.42 -11.81 -5.76
CA SER A 17 7.21 -13.15 -5.19
C SER A 17 5.76 -13.47 -4.86
N VAL A 18 4.86 -12.48 -4.80
CA VAL A 18 3.47 -12.65 -4.33
C VAL A 18 2.56 -13.06 -5.49
N VAL A 19 1.77 -14.12 -5.30
CA VAL A 19 0.71 -14.56 -6.23
C VAL A 19 -0.60 -13.91 -5.85
N ILE A 20 -1.30 -13.34 -6.82
CA ILE A 20 -2.60 -12.71 -6.65
C ILE A 20 -3.62 -13.55 -7.42
N ASP A 21 -4.40 -14.33 -6.69
CA ASP A 21 -5.47 -15.21 -7.20
C ASP A 21 -6.71 -15.03 -6.30
N PRO A 22 -7.86 -14.60 -6.84
CA PRO A 22 -8.10 -14.19 -8.23
C PRO A 22 -7.32 -12.91 -8.62
N ALA A 23 -7.15 -12.64 -9.92
CA ALA A 23 -6.41 -11.50 -10.46
C ALA A 23 -7.11 -10.13 -10.26
N THR A 24 -7.52 -9.84 -9.03
CA THR A 24 -8.27 -8.66 -8.63
C THR A 24 -7.67 -8.08 -7.36
N VAL A 25 -7.73 -6.76 -7.26
CA VAL A 25 -7.18 -6.00 -6.14
C VAL A 25 -8.26 -5.11 -5.56
N LEU A 26 -8.40 -5.11 -4.24
CA LEU A 26 -9.19 -4.11 -3.55
C LEU A 26 -8.35 -2.83 -3.39
N ALA A 27 -8.74 -1.77 -4.11
CA ALA A 27 -8.03 -0.49 -4.07
C ALA A 27 -8.07 0.16 -2.67
N PRO A 28 -7.01 0.90 -2.27
CA PRO A 28 -6.92 1.51 -0.95
C PRO A 28 -7.82 2.75 -0.88
N MET A 29 -8.65 2.84 0.16
CA MET A 29 -9.58 3.96 0.34
C MET A 29 -9.59 4.40 1.80
N ALA A 30 -9.02 5.59 2.06
CA ALA A 30 -9.03 6.18 3.39
C ALA A 30 -10.47 6.35 3.93
N GLY A 31 -10.70 5.88 5.14
CA GLY A 31 -12.00 5.83 5.82
C GLY A 31 -12.89 4.65 5.42
N VAL A 32 -12.46 3.78 4.50
CA VAL A 32 -13.29 2.69 3.96
C VAL A 32 -12.61 1.34 4.10
N THR A 33 -11.37 1.18 3.63
CA THR A 33 -10.67 -0.12 3.64
C THR A 33 -10.01 -0.41 4.99
N ASP A 34 -10.78 -0.36 6.07
CA ASP A 34 -10.36 -0.84 7.39
C ASP A 34 -10.34 -2.38 7.44
N THR A 35 -9.85 -2.96 8.54
CA THR A 35 -9.77 -4.42 8.69
C THR A 35 -11.14 -5.10 8.60
N VAL A 36 -12.20 -4.50 9.14
CA VAL A 36 -13.54 -5.10 9.13
C VAL A 36 -14.06 -5.19 7.70
N PHE A 37 -13.93 -4.11 6.94
CA PHE A 37 -14.33 -4.08 5.53
C PHE A 37 -13.51 -5.07 4.69
N ARG A 38 -12.18 -5.09 4.84
CA ARG A 38 -11.32 -5.98 4.06
C ARG A 38 -11.60 -7.45 4.33
N ARG A 39 -11.87 -7.81 5.59
CA ARG A 39 -12.26 -9.18 5.98
C ARG A 39 -13.64 -9.57 5.44
N LEU A 40 -14.59 -8.64 5.42
CA LEU A 40 -15.89 -8.85 4.76
C LEU A 40 -15.72 -9.12 3.26
N ILE A 41 -14.81 -8.40 2.59
CA ILE A 41 -14.49 -8.65 1.17
C ILE A 41 -13.79 -9.99 0.98
N ARG A 42 -12.80 -10.32 1.82
CA ARG A 42 -12.10 -11.62 1.78
C ARG A 42 -13.09 -12.78 1.89
N ASN A 43 -14.05 -12.69 2.82
CA ASN A 43 -15.05 -13.73 3.06
C ASN A 43 -16.08 -13.88 1.93
N GLN A 44 -16.35 -12.83 1.15
CA GLN A 44 -17.18 -12.92 -0.05
C GLN A 44 -16.46 -13.61 -1.23
N GLY A 45 -15.13 -13.69 -1.18
CA GLY A 45 -14.31 -14.17 -2.28
C GLY A 45 -14.17 -13.14 -3.40
N GLY A 46 -13.47 -13.51 -4.48
CA GLY A 46 -13.35 -12.65 -5.67
C GLY A 46 -12.30 -11.53 -5.57
N CYS A 47 -11.53 -11.45 -4.48
CA CYS A 47 -10.42 -10.52 -4.30
C CYS A 47 -9.13 -11.28 -3.99
N GLY A 48 -8.09 -11.14 -4.83
CA GLY A 48 -6.80 -11.77 -4.59
C GLY A 48 -5.94 -10.97 -3.62
N LEU A 49 -5.84 -9.66 -3.83
CA LEU A 49 -4.99 -8.76 -3.04
C LEU A 49 -5.81 -7.70 -2.30
N LEU A 50 -5.62 -7.60 -0.99
CA LEU A 50 -6.20 -6.55 -0.17
C LEU A 50 -5.20 -5.41 0.01
N MET A 51 -5.66 -4.16 -0.04
CA MET A 51 -4.85 -3.00 0.32
C MET A 51 -5.44 -2.32 1.55
N THR A 52 -4.58 -1.92 2.50
CA THR A 52 -5.01 -1.11 3.64
C THR A 52 -5.46 0.28 3.21
N GLU A 53 -5.98 1.07 4.14
CA GLU A 53 -5.92 2.52 3.97
C GLU A 53 -4.47 3.00 3.78
N PHE A 54 -4.29 4.24 3.31
CA PHE A 54 -2.97 4.82 3.14
C PHE A 54 -2.59 5.75 4.31
N THR A 55 -1.29 5.84 4.59
CA THR A 55 -0.77 6.63 5.72
C THR A 55 0.55 7.33 5.38
N SER A 56 0.88 8.40 6.13
CA SER A 56 2.11 9.15 5.87
C SER A 56 3.33 8.41 6.40
N SER A 57 4.45 8.45 5.67
CA SER A 57 5.71 7.84 6.10
C SER A 57 6.17 8.33 7.46
N HIS A 58 6.11 9.65 7.70
CA HIS A 58 6.37 10.26 9.01
C HIS A 58 5.46 9.71 10.11
N GLY A 59 4.19 9.49 9.76
CA GLY A 59 3.20 8.91 10.66
C GLY A 59 3.56 7.48 11.05
N VAL A 60 4.06 6.67 10.11
CA VAL A 60 4.55 5.31 10.34
C VAL A 60 5.81 5.32 11.19
N VAL A 61 6.82 6.11 10.85
CA VAL A 61 8.08 6.17 11.63
C VAL A 61 7.82 6.60 13.07
N SER A 62 6.89 7.54 13.30
CA SER A 62 6.52 7.96 14.65
C SER A 62 5.97 6.82 15.53
N THR A 63 5.42 5.76 14.93
CA THR A 63 4.91 4.59 15.68
C THR A 63 6.01 3.76 16.34
N ARG A 64 7.25 3.78 15.83
CA ARG A 64 8.39 3.08 16.46
C ARG A 64 8.69 3.64 17.85
N LYS A 65 8.49 4.94 18.05
CA LYS A 65 8.78 5.66 19.31
C LYS A 65 7.56 5.75 20.23
N ALA A 66 6.38 5.41 19.74
CA ALA A 66 5.14 5.59 20.46
C ALA A 66 4.96 4.47 21.50
N LYS A 67 4.93 4.83 22.80
CA LYS A 67 4.63 3.90 23.90
C LYS A 67 3.18 3.40 23.90
N LYS A 68 2.30 4.01 23.10
CA LYS A 68 0.88 3.66 22.96
C LYS A 68 0.50 3.59 21.47
N PRO A 69 -0.45 2.72 21.08
CA PRO A 69 -0.96 2.69 19.71
C PRO A 69 -1.50 4.08 19.34
N ASN A 70 -0.93 4.72 18.31
CA ASN A 70 -1.44 5.98 17.78
C ASN A 70 -2.43 5.72 16.65
N ARG A 71 -3.09 6.76 16.13
CA ARG A 71 -4.06 6.60 15.03
C ARG A 71 -3.48 5.92 13.78
N ASN A 72 -2.16 6.02 13.55
CA ASN A 72 -1.51 5.38 12.40
C ASN A 72 -1.35 3.87 12.57
N PHE A 73 -1.36 3.35 13.81
CA PHE A 73 -1.48 1.91 14.04
C PHE A 73 -2.77 1.36 13.44
N ARG A 74 -3.87 2.13 13.48
CA ARG A 74 -5.17 1.69 12.94
C ARG A 74 -5.14 1.54 11.41
N TYR A 75 -4.46 2.44 10.71
CA TYR A 75 -4.39 2.38 9.24
C TYR A 75 -3.58 1.19 8.72
N LEU A 76 -2.63 0.69 9.51
CA LEU A 76 -1.78 -0.44 9.16
C LEU A 76 -2.14 -1.73 9.88
N TYR A 77 -3.25 -1.74 10.64
CA TYR A 77 -3.71 -2.94 11.33
C TYR A 77 -4.34 -3.91 10.33
N PHE A 78 -4.02 -5.20 10.46
CA PHE A 78 -4.65 -6.29 9.74
C PHE A 78 -4.59 -7.58 10.56
N GLU A 79 -5.48 -8.52 10.23
CA GLU A 79 -5.53 -9.88 10.77
C GLU A 79 -4.85 -10.87 9.82
N PRO A 80 -4.32 -12.01 10.30
CA PRO A 80 -3.64 -13.01 9.47
C PRO A 80 -4.45 -13.53 8.26
N GLU A 81 -5.78 -13.54 8.34
CA GLU A 81 -6.65 -13.98 7.23
C GLU A 81 -6.69 -13.00 6.05
N GLU A 82 -6.12 -11.80 6.20
CA GLU A 82 -6.13 -10.77 5.16
C GLU A 82 -5.04 -10.96 4.10
N HIS A 83 -4.04 -11.83 4.34
CA HIS A 83 -2.98 -12.11 3.37
C HIS A 83 -3.53 -12.67 2.02
N PRO A 84 -2.95 -12.29 0.87
CA PRO A 84 -1.90 -11.28 0.73
C PRO A 84 -2.46 -9.86 0.92
N ILE A 85 -1.68 -9.01 1.62
CA ILE A 85 -2.04 -7.64 1.98
C ILE A 85 -0.92 -6.64 1.68
N THR A 86 -1.32 -5.48 1.14
CA THR A 86 -0.44 -4.36 0.82
C THR A 86 -0.69 -3.19 1.75
N CYS A 87 0.38 -2.55 2.23
CA CYS A 87 0.29 -1.21 2.82
C CYS A 87 0.56 -0.14 1.76
N GLN A 88 -0.12 1.00 1.85
CA GLN A 88 0.16 2.14 0.98
C GLN A 88 0.71 3.34 1.78
N LEU A 89 1.86 3.84 1.34
CA LEU A 89 2.58 4.95 1.98
C LEU A 89 2.55 6.21 1.12
N PHE A 90 2.59 7.39 1.76
CA PHE A 90 2.86 8.65 1.08
C PHE A 90 3.85 9.52 1.85
N GLY A 91 4.66 10.29 1.12
CA GLY A 91 5.68 11.18 1.67
C GLY A 91 6.68 11.61 0.61
N SER A 92 7.53 12.58 0.93
CA SER A 92 8.48 13.20 0.01
C SER A 92 9.95 13.08 0.41
N ASP A 93 10.23 12.62 1.62
CA ASP A 93 11.59 12.39 2.11
C ASP A 93 12.01 10.94 1.84
N PRO A 94 13.04 10.68 1.01
CA PRO A 94 13.46 9.33 0.65
C PRO A 94 13.82 8.44 1.84
N GLU A 95 14.50 8.99 2.85
CA GLU A 95 14.98 8.23 4.01
C GLU A 95 13.81 7.87 4.93
N VAL A 96 12.90 8.82 5.17
CA VAL A 96 11.70 8.58 5.97
C VAL A 96 10.76 7.59 5.26
N MET A 97 10.67 7.65 3.92
CA MET A 97 9.93 6.68 3.12
C MET A 97 10.53 5.27 3.25
N ALA A 98 11.84 5.13 3.16
CA ALA A 98 12.52 3.85 3.30
C ALA A 98 12.36 3.26 4.71
N GLU A 99 12.50 4.08 5.75
CA GLU A 99 12.26 3.64 7.13
C GLU A 99 10.80 3.20 7.34
N ALA A 100 9.83 3.96 6.81
CA ALA A 100 8.42 3.60 6.89
C ALA A 100 8.12 2.28 6.16
N ALA A 101 8.68 2.07 4.97
CA ALA A 101 8.55 0.82 4.23
C ALA A 101 9.12 -0.36 5.02
N LYS A 102 10.28 -0.17 5.66
CA LYS A 102 10.89 -1.19 6.51
C LYS A 102 10.01 -1.53 7.72
N VAL A 103 9.41 -0.52 8.35
CA VAL A 103 8.42 -0.75 9.43
C VAL A 103 7.24 -1.60 8.94
N CYS A 104 6.76 -1.38 7.72
CA CYS A 104 5.67 -2.18 7.17
C CYS A 104 6.12 -3.62 6.86
N GLU A 105 7.30 -3.81 6.27
CA GLU A 105 7.87 -5.15 6.08
C GLU A 105 8.01 -5.89 7.41
N ASP A 106 8.55 -5.24 8.44
CA ASP A 106 8.73 -5.82 9.78
C ASP A 106 7.39 -6.18 10.46
N ARG A 107 6.28 -5.57 10.02
CA ARG A 107 4.91 -5.87 10.47
C ARG A 107 4.26 -7.03 9.71
N GLY A 108 4.92 -7.56 8.69
CA GLY A 108 4.45 -8.70 7.91
C GLY A 108 3.60 -8.33 6.69
N PHE A 109 3.65 -7.11 6.18
CA PHE A 109 3.02 -6.80 4.89
C PHE A 109 3.67 -7.60 3.75
N ASP A 110 2.87 -8.06 2.78
CA ASP A 110 3.38 -8.81 1.62
C ASP A 110 3.92 -7.89 0.53
N ILE A 111 3.40 -6.67 0.45
CA ILE A 111 3.77 -5.66 -0.56
C ILE A 111 3.75 -4.27 0.11
N VAL A 112 4.67 -3.39 -0.31
CA VAL A 112 4.61 -1.95 -0.03
C VAL A 112 4.28 -1.21 -1.32
N ASP A 113 3.29 -0.32 -1.25
CA ASP A 113 2.89 0.55 -2.36
C ASP A 113 3.16 2.02 -2.03
N ILE A 114 3.60 2.82 -3.01
CA ILE A 114 3.79 4.27 -2.86
C ILE A 114 2.68 5.03 -3.60
N ASN A 115 1.92 5.83 -2.84
CA ASN A 115 0.88 6.66 -3.40
C ASN A 115 1.47 7.88 -4.14
N PHE A 116 1.44 7.83 -5.47
CA PHE A 116 1.68 8.96 -6.36
C PHE A 116 0.40 9.53 -7.00
N GLY A 117 -0.79 9.13 -6.52
CA GLY A 117 -2.07 9.42 -7.19
C GLY A 117 -2.95 10.46 -6.51
N CYS A 118 -2.94 10.54 -5.17
CA CYS A 118 -3.93 11.31 -4.42
C CYS A 118 -3.79 12.83 -4.68
N PRO A 119 -4.83 13.52 -5.18
CA PRO A 119 -4.79 14.96 -5.45
C PRO A 119 -5.22 15.81 -4.24
N VAL A 120 -5.60 15.20 -3.12
CA VAL A 120 -6.15 15.91 -1.97
C VAL A 120 -5.11 16.89 -1.41
N ASN A 121 -5.53 18.15 -1.21
CA ASN A 121 -4.67 19.25 -0.77
C ASN A 121 -3.78 18.91 0.43
N LYS A 122 -4.27 18.15 1.41
CA LYS A 122 -3.50 17.75 2.59
C LYS A 122 -2.29 16.87 2.24
N VAL A 123 -2.43 16.01 1.24
CA VAL A 123 -1.36 15.12 0.76
C VAL A 123 -0.40 15.89 -0.14
N VAL A 124 -0.93 16.66 -1.09
CA VAL A 124 -0.14 17.46 -2.05
C VAL A 124 0.68 18.55 -1.36
N LYS A 125 0.16 19.19 -0.29
CA LYS A 125 0.91 20.20 0.49
C LYS A 125 2.14 19.65 1.20
N CYS A 126 2.19 18.36 1.48
CA CYS A 126 3.38 17.68 2.02
C CYS A 126 4.31 17.18 0.91
N ASN A 127 4.12 17.67 -0.32
CA ASN A 127 4.72 17.16 -1.55
C ASN A 127 4.52 15.65 -1.70
N GLY A 128 3.36 15.11 -1.31
CA GLY A 128 3.01 13.69 -1.48
C GLY A 128 1.93 13.50 -2.56
N GLY A 129 1.56 12.24 -2.84
CA GLY A 129 0.51 11.93 -3.80
C GLY A 129 0.87 12.40 -5.20
N SER A 130 -0.11 12.92 -5.96
CA SER A 130 0.14 13.41 -7.32
C SER A 130 1.01 14.66 -7.38
N GLY A 131 1.29 15.31 -6.24
CA GLY A 131 2.25 16.41 -6.14
C GLY A 131 3.67 16.00 -6.54
N LEU A 132 4.09 14.78 -6.19
CA LEU A 132 5.43 14.23 -6.46
C LEU A 132 5.72 14.11 -7.95
N LEU A 133 4.70 13.90 -8.78
CA LEU A 133 4.87 13.71 -10.22
C LEU A 133 5.36 14.97 -10.95
N ARG A 134 5.45 16.11 -10.26
CA ARG A 134 6.10 17.33 -10.78
C ARG A 134 7.63 17.29 -10.66
N ASP A 135 8.17 16.39 -9.84
CA ASP A 135 9.60 16.22 -9.59
C ASP A 135 9.99 14.75 -9.74
N LEU A 136 10.14 14.31 -10.99
CA LEU A 136 10.52 12.93 -11.31
C LEU A 136 11.90 12.53 -10.76
N PRO A 137 12.93 13.41 -10.72
CA PRO A 137 14.17 13.10 -10.01
C PRO A 137 13.96 12.75 -8.53
N LEU A 138 13.06 13.44 -7.82
CA LEU A 138 12.71 13.08 -6.46
C LEU A 138 11.98 11.73 -6.39
N VAL A 139 11.05 11.45 -7.30
CA VAL A 139 10.37 10.14 -7.39
C VAL A 139 11.37 9.01 -7.55
N GLU A 140 12.35 9.16 -8.47
CA GLU A 140 13.41 8.17 -8.67
C GLU A 140 14.22 7.94 -7.39
N ARG A 141 14.63 9.02 -6.71
CA ARG A 141 15.36 8.95 -5.44
C ARG A 141 14.55 8.20 -4.37
N ILE A 142 13.26 8.49 -4.22
CA ILE A 142 12.38 7.79 -3.27
C ILE A 142 12.33 6.31 -3.60
N LEU A 143 12.04 5.94 -4.85
CA LEU A 143 11.92 4.54 -5.27
C LEU A 143 13.22 3.75 -5.05
N ARG A 144 14.37 4.32 -5.41
CA ARG A 144 15.68 3.68 -5.19
C ARG A 144 15.98 3.47 -3.71
N THR A 145 15.76 4.49 -2.89
CA THR A 145 16.05 4.45 -1.45
C THR A 145 15.14 3.44 -0.73
N VAL A 146 13.83 3.46 -1.04
CA VAL A 146 12.88 2.49 -0.49
C VAL A 146 13.23 1.07 -0.91
N ARG A 147 13.51 0.83 -2.20
CA ARG A 147 13.86 -0.50 -2.70
C ARG A 147 15.10 -1.09 -2.02
N GLN A 148 16.08 -0.27 -1.65
CA GLN A 148 17.26 -0.69 -0.90
C GLN A 148 16.94 -1.06 0.55
N GLY A 149 15.88 -0.50 1.13
CA GLY A 149 15.50 -0.69 2.53
C GLY A 149 14.60 -1.89 2.82
N ILE A 150 13.98 -2.51 1.81
CA ILE A 150 13.06 -3.65 1.96
C ILE A 150 13.42 -4.80 0.99
N SER A 151 12.92 -6.00 1.29
CA SER A 151 13.05 -7.21 0.47
C SER A 151 11.73 -7.64 -0.19
N ILE A 152 10.59 -7.30 0.39
CA ILE A 152 9.25 -7.53 -0.21
C ILE A 152 9.01 -6.69 -1.48
N PRO A 153 8.07 -7.07 -2.37
CA PRO A 153 7.71 -6.29 -3.55
C PRO A 153 7.36 -4.83 -3.23
N LEU A 154 7.78 -3.93 -4.12
CA LEU A 154 7.51 -2.50 -4.08
C LEU A 154 6.70 -2.12 -5.32
N THR A 155 5.57 -1.43 -5.13
CA THR A 155 4.71 -0.92 -6.20
C THR A 155 4.53 0.59 -6.16
#